data_AF-A0A655ATH3-F1
#
_entry.id   AF-A0A655ATH3-F1
#
_cell.length_a   1.000
_cell.length_b   1.000
_cell.length_c   1.000
_cell.angle_alpha   90.00
_cell.angle_beta   90.00
_cell.angle_gamma   90.00
#
_symmetry.space_group_name_H-M   'P 1'
#
loop_
_entity.id
_entity.type
_entity.pdbx_description
1 polymer ?
#
loop_
_entity_poly.entity_id
_entity_poly.type
_entity_poly.pdbx_seq_one_letter_code
_entity_poly.pdbx_strand_id
1 'polypeptide(L)'
;MVNAFDPGLMPGSGLARDYPPILRLAYRLLSPMLRVLPFVHSTRVSGEHLAALAVDPRFAGVTGQYFAGAKAIRSSAESYDRAKALDLWETSERLLAQVT
;
A
#
# COMPACT_ATOMS: atom_id res chain seq x y z
N MET A 1 -15.44 7.71 -4.53
CA MET A 1 -15.19 6.66 -3.50
C MET A 1 -13.74 6.79 -3.07
N VAL A 2 -13.44 6.67 -1.78
CA VAL A 2 -12.06 6.79 -1.25
C VAL A 2 -11.77 5.57 -0.40
N ASN A 3 -10.84 4.73 -0.83
CA ASN A 3 -10.37 3.54 -0.14
C ASN A 3 -8.84 3.55 -0.07
N ALA A 4 -8.27 2.78 0.85
CA ALA A 4 -6.84 2.56 0.95
C ALA A 4 -6.48 1.13 0.49
N PHE A 5 -5.32 0.98 -0.14
CA PHE A 5 -4.83 -0.29 -0.67
C PHE A 5 -3.39 -0.55 -0.25
N ASP A 6 -3.18 -1.69 0.40
CA ASP A 6 -1.87 -2.28 0.66
C ASP A 6 -1.60 -3.36 -0.40
N PRO A 7 -0.59 -3.15 -1.26
CA PRO A 7 -0.22 -4.09 -2.31
C PRO A 7 0.54 -5.32 -1.79
N GLY A 8 0.84 -5.38 -0.49
CA GLY A 8 1.71 -6.37 0.12
C GLY A 8 3.19 -6.10 -0.19
N LEU A 9 4.06 -6.99 0.31
CA LEU A 9 5.47 -6.97 -0.03
C LEU A 9 5.63 -7.42 -1.49
N MET A 10 6.21 -6.57 -2.33
CA MET A 10 6.38 -6.86 -3.76
C MET A 10 7.86 -6.93 -4.16
N PRO A 11 8.50 -8.09 -4.06
CA PRO A 11 9.84 -8.26 -4.58
C PRO A 11 9.86 -8.11 -6.10
N GLY A 12 10.57 -7.10 -6.57
CA GLY A 12 10.58 -6.68 -7.98
C GLY A 12 9.96 -5.29 -8.24
N SER A 13 9.37 -4.65 -7.22
CA SER A 13 8.87 -3.26 -7.30
C SER A 13 9.97 -2.20 -7.41
N GLY A 14 11.24 -2.57 -7.16
CA GLY A 14 12.35 -1.64 -7.15
C GLY A 14 12.44 -0.77 -5.88
N LEU A 15 11.67 -1.07 -4.82
CA LEU A 15 11.79 -0.37 -3.53
C LEU A 15 13.14 -0.61 -2.85
N ALA A 16 13.77 -1.76 -3.09
CA ALA A 16 15.11 -2.09 -2.58
C ALA A 16 16.26 -1.52 -3.44
N ARG A 17 16.00 -0.60 -4.38
CA ARG A 17 17.02 -0.07 -5.31
C ARG A 17 18.16 0.65 -4.58
N ASP A 18 17.85 1.32 -3.48
CA ASP A 18 18.78 2.14 -2.69
C ASP A 18 19.50 1.31 -1.60
N TYR A 19 19.29 -0.01 -1.56
CA TYR A 19 20.05 -0.87 -0.67
C TYR A 19 21.53 -0.91 -1.05
N PRO A 20 22.44 -1.02 -0.07
CA PRO A 20 23.85 -1.30 -0.32
C PRO A 20 24.02 -2.49 -1.28
N PRO A 21 25.03 -2.49 -2.18
CA PRO A 21 25.13 -3.46 -3.27
C PRO A 21 25.01 -4.93 -2.84
N ILE A 22 25.63 -5.29 -1.72
CA ILE A 22 25.60 -6.64 -1.14
C ILE A 22 24.16 -7.01 -0.70
N LEU A 23 23.48 -6.10 -0.01
CA LEU A 23 22.10 -6.32 0.43
C LEU A 23 21.12 -6.35 -0.73
N ARG A 24 21.36 -5.55 -1.78
CA ARG A 24 20.56 -5.58 -3.02
C ARG A 24 20.72 -6.91 -3.76
N LEU A 25 21.93 -7.46 -3.81
CA LEU A 25 22.19 -8.78 -4.36
C LEU A 25 21.50 -9.88 -3.53
N ALA A 26 21.67 -9.85 -2.21
CA ALA A 26 21.00 -10.78 -1.31
C ALA A 26 19.47 -10.71 -1.47
N TYR A 27 18.89 -9.52 -1.49
CA TYR A 27 17.46 -9.30 -1.72
C TYR A 27 17.02 -9.90 -3.05
N ARG A 28 17.77 -9.66 -4.14
CA ARG A 28 17.47 -10.24 -5.46
C ARG A 28 17.47 -11.76 -5.43
N LEU A 29 18.44 -12.39 -4.77
CA LEU A 29 18.56 -13.85 -4.70
C LEU A 29 17.53 -14.51 -3.78
N LEU A 30 17.22 -13.87 -2.64
CA LEU A 30 16.32 -14.44 -1.62
C LEU A 30 14.84 -14.11 -1.89
N SER A 31 14.56 -13.05 -2.65
CA SER A 31 13.20 -12.61 -2.95
C SER A 31 12.25 -13.66 -3.53
N PRO A 32 12.67 -14.62 -4.38
CA PRO A 32 11.76 -15.66 -4.87
C PRO A 32 11.23 -16.54 -3.74
N MET A 33 12.05 -16.80 -2.71
CA MET A 33 11.66 -17.60 -1.55
C MET A 33 10.61 -16.88 -0.70
N LEU A 34 10.61 -15.56 -0.67
CA LEU A 34 9.62 -14.78 0.06
C LEU A 34 8.19 -14.96 -0.49
N ARG A 35 8.04 -15.37 -1.75
CA ARG A 35 6.72 -15.54 -2.40
C ARG A 35 5.84 -16.64 -1.79
N VAL A 36 6.38 -17.49 -0.92
CA VAL A 36 5.60 -18.48 -0.17
C VAL A 36 4.75 -17.84 0.93
N LEU A 37 5.08 -16.61 1.33
CA LEU A 37 4.36 -15.88 2.36
C LEU A 37 3.09 -15.25 1.76
N PRO A 38 1.94 -15.34 2.45
CA PRO A 38 0.64 -14.96 1.88
C PRO A 38 0.48 -13.46 1.59
N PHE A 39 1.33 -12.61 2.18
CA PHE A 39 1.37 -11.16 2.00
C PHE A 39 2.41 -10.70 0.97
N VAL A 40 3.08 -11.65 0.28
CA VAL A 40 4.10 -11.37 -0.73
C VAL A 40 3.53 -11.61 -2.11
N HIS A 41 3.39 -10.55 -2.90
CA HIS A 41 2.79 -10.61 -4.24
C HIS A 41 3.82 -10.22 -5.31
N SER A 42 3.57 -10.63 -6.55
CA SER A 42 4.28 -10.01 -7.68
C SER A 42 3.66 -8.65 -7.98
N THR A 43 4.43 -7.72 -8.57
CA THR A 43 3.91 -6.41 -8.99
C THR A 43 2.72 -6.52 -9.94
N ARG A 44 2.69 -7.56 -10.78
CA ARG A 44 1.56 -7.88 -11.68
C ARG A 44 0.29 -8.20 -10.88
N VAL A 45 0.38 -9.14 -9.93
CA VAL A 45 -0.77 -9.56 -9.11
C VAL A 45 -1.32 -8.40 -8.27
N SER A 46 -0.45 -7.62 -7.62
CA SER A 46 -0.90 -6.44 -6.88
C SER A 46 -1.52 -5.38 -7.79
N GLY A 47 -0.99 -5.21 -9.01
CA GLY A 47 -1.58 -4.34 -10.02
C GLY A 47 -2.97 -4.79 -10.47
N GLU A 48 -3.18 -6.10 -10.66
CA GLU A 48 -4.49 -6.68 -10.97
C GLU A 48 -5.50 -6.46 -9.83
N HIS A 49 -5.08 -6.62 -8.57
CA HIS A 49 -5.91 -6.31 -7.41
C HIS A 49 -6.31 -4.83 -7.34
N LEU A 50 -5.35 -3.92 -7.55
CA LEU A 50 -5.62 -2.49 -7.56
C LEU A 50 -6.56 -2.09 -8.70
N ALA A 51 -6.33 -2.63 -9.90
CA ALA A 51 -7.18 -2.39 -11.06
C ALA A 51 -8.61 -2.87 -10.78
N ALA A 52 -8.78 -4.08 -10.24
CA ALA A 52 -10.08 -4.60 -9.84
C ALA A 52 -10.78 -3.68 -8.82
N LEU A 53 -10.07 -3.23 -7.77
CA LEU A 53 -10.64 -2.32 -6.77
C LEU A 53 -11.11 -0.98 -7.38
N ALA A 54 -10.44 -0.51 -8.44
CA ALA A 54 -10.76 0.75 -9.09
C ALA A 54 -11.95 0.67 -10.07
N VAL A 55 -12.12 -0.46 -10.79
CA VAL A 55 -13.05 -0.52 -11.94
C VAL A 55 -14.09 -1.63 -11.87
N ASP A 56 -13.92 -2.64 -11.01
CA ASP A 56 -14.83 -3.77 -10.96
C ASP A 56 -16.16 -3.38 -10.28
N PRO A 57 -17.33 -3.66 -10.90
CA PRO A 57 -18.64 -3.34 -10.33
C PRO A 57 -18.88 -3.93 -8.94
N ARG A 58 -18.19 -5.00 -8.56
CA ARG A 58 -18.27 -5.61 -7.22
C ARG A 58 -17.87 -4.64 -6.10
N PHE A 59 -17.07 -3.63 -6.39
CA PHE A 59 -16.65 -2.61 -5.42
C PHE A 59 -17.41 -1.29 -5.57
N ALA A 60 -18.43 -1.24 -6.44
CA ALA A 60 -19.26 -0.05 -6.59
C ALA A 60 -19.96 0.28 -5.27
N GLY A 61 -19.78 1.51 -4.80
CA GLY A 61 -20.34 2.03 -3.56
C GLY A 61 -19.43 1.84 -2.35
N VAL A 62 -18.38 1.03 -2.45
CA VAL A 62 -17.47 0.77 -1.33
C VAL A 62 -16.58 1.99 -1.10
N THR A 63 -16.62 2.54 0.12
CA THR A 63 -15.77 3.67 0.53
C THR A 63 -15.36 3.52 1.99
N GLY A 64 -14.23 4.11 2.38
CA GLY A 64 -13.71 4.10 3.74
C GLY A 64 -13.10 2.76 4.17
N GLN A 65 -12.81 1.86 3.22
CA GLN A 65 -12.24 0.55 3.51
C GLN A 65 -10.73 0.50 3.24
N TYR A 66 -10.07 -0.42 3.95
CA TYR A 66 -8.66 -0.76 3.75
C TYR A 66 -8.55 -2.16 3.16
N PHE A 67 -7.87 -2.30 2.03
CA PHE A 67 -7.69 -3.56 1.33
C PHE A 67 -6.23 -4.01 1.40
N ALA A 68 -5.99 -5.24 1.86
CA ALA A 68 -4.70 -5.91 1.72
C ALA A 68 -4.79 -6.93 0.59
N GLY A 69 -4.17 -6.61 -0.56
CA GLY A 69 -4.46 -7.29 -1.82
C GLY A 69 -5.95 -7.23 -2.14
N ALA A 70 -6.57 -8.37 -2.45
CA ALA A 70 -8.00 -8.43 -2.79
C ALA A 70 -8.96 -8.43 -1.58
N LYS A 71 -8.45 -8.41 -0.33
CA LYS A 71 -9.28 -8.59 0.87
C LYS A 71 -9.45 -7.29 1.64
N ALA A 72 -10.69 -6.94 1.97
CA ALA A 72 -10.96 -5.89 2.94
C ALA A 72 -10.59 -6.38 4.36
N ILE A 73 -9.73 -5.65 5.05
CA ILE A 73 -9.32 -5.95 6.43
C ILE A 73 -9.35 -4.69 7.29
N ARG A 74 -9.33 -4.86 8.61
CA ARG A 74 -9.20 -3.73 9.54
C ARG A 74 -7.74 -3.24 9.55
N SER A 75 -7.54 -1.93 9.43
CA SER A 75 -6.23 -1.30 9.60
C SER A 75 -5.90 -1.13 11.10
N SER A 76 -4.79 -0.45 11.40
CA SER A 76 -4.44 -0.15 12.80
C SER A 76 -5.53 0.66 13.51
N ALA A 77 -5.59 0.56 14.84
CA ALA A 77 -6.55 1.30 15.66
C ALA A 77 -6.42 2.83 15.46
N GLU A 78 -5.18 3.31 15.34
CA GLU A 78 -4.84 4.72 15.12
C GLU A 78 -5.46 5.31 13.87
N SER A 79 -5.61 4.52 12.78
CA SER A 79 -6.23 4.99 11.55
C SER A 79 -7.72 5.32 11.68
N TYR A 80 -8.36 4.94 12.79
CA TYR A 80 -9.76 5.26 13.08
C TYR A 80 -9.92 6.48 14.00
N ASP A 81 -8.82 7.08 14.48
CA ASP A 81 -8.85 8.30 15.27
C ASP A 81 -9.11 9.52 14.36
N ARG A 82 -10.34 10.04 14.43
CA ARG A 82 -10.78 11.18 13.62
C ARG A 82 -10.09 12.48 14.01
N ALA A 83 -9.68 12.63 15.27
CA ALA A 83 -8.98 13.84 15.70
C ALA A 83 -7.57 13.88 15.10
N LYS A 84 -6.86 12.75 15.11
CA LYS A 84 -5.55 12.62 14.45
C LYS A 84 -5.65 12.81 12.94
N ALA A 85 -6.70 12.27 12.30
CA ALA A 85 -6.91 12.45 10.87
C ALA A 85 -7.14 13.93 10.49
N LEU A 86 -7.91 14.66 11.28
CA LEU A 86 -8.17 16.10 11.06
C LEU A 86 -6.91 16.94 11.28
N ASP A 87 -6.19 16.71 12.38
CA ASP A 87 -4.94 17.41 12.66
C ASP A 87 -3.88 17.18 11.57
N LEU A 88 -3.76 15.93 11.09
CA LEU A 88 -2.88 15.59 9.98
C LEU A 88 -3.25 16.36 8.70
N TRP A 89 -4.54 16.47 8.39
CA TRP A 89 -5.03 17.18 7.22
C TRP A 89 -4.70 18.67 7.30
N GLU A 90 -5.16 19.35 8.35
CA GLU A 90 -4.97 20.79 8.54
C GLU A 90 -3.50 21.18 8.63
N THR A 91 -2.70 20.37 9.33
CA THR A 91 -1.24 20.59 9.41
C THR A 91 -0.57 20.42 8.05
N SER A 92 -0.97 19.41 7.27
CA SER A 92 -0.44 19.20 5.92
C SER A 92 -0.78 20.36 4.98
N GLU A 93 -2.00 20.89 5.03
CA GLU A 93 -2.39 22.09 4.27
C GLU A 93 -1.52 23.30 4.63
N ARG A 94 -1.29 23.55 5.92
CA ARG A 94 -0.40 24.64 6.37
C ARG A 94 1.04 24.48 5.89
N LEU A 95 1.57 23.25 5.95
CA LEU A 95 2.95 22.98 5.52
C LEU A 95 3.12 23.21 4.01
N LEU A 96 2.15 22.79 3.19
CA LEU A 96 2.22 23.00 1.74
C LEU A 96 2.04 24.48 1.35
N ALA A 97 1.21 25.23 2.08
CA ALA A 97 1.03 26.66 1.86
C ALA A 97 2.29 27.49 2.16
N GLN A 98 3.24 26.98 2.96
CA GLN A 98 4.51 27.66 3.26
C GLN A 98 5.60 27.42 2.21
N VAL A 99 5.42 26.42 1.33
CA VAL A 99 6.40 26.05 0.30
C VAL A 99 6.10 26.73 -1.04
N THR A 100 4.95 27.40 -1.16
CA THR A 100 4.53 28.16 -2.35
C THR A 100 4.74 29.64 -2.13
#